data_AF-A0AAD5NHA4-F1
#
_entry.id   AF-A0AAD5NHA4-F1
#
_cell.length_a   1.000
_cell.length_b   1.000
_cell.length_c   1.000
_cell.angle_alpha   90.00
_cell.angle_beta   90.00
_cell.angle_gamma   90.00
#
_symmetry.space_group_name_H-M   'P 1'
#
loop_
_entity.id
_entity.type
_entity.pdbx_description
1 polymer ?
#
loop_
_entity_poly.entity_id
_entity_poly.type
_entity_poly.pdbx_seq_one_letter_code
_entity_poly.pdbx_strand_id
1 'polypeptide(L)'
;MAEASTFLSSERYAVVTGADRGIGFEICRQLTSNGVKVVLTAIDEKRAVEAVENLKEADSGLSHLLVSHQLDVTDFASIHSLAEFVRAQFGKLDILVNNAGVGGIILHHDAFVKAFEDCGGYPHGEHVNWNELATQNFNMAEECVKTNYYGAKRMAETLIPLLQSSDSARIVNVSTLNGVLKVNNQKDMN
;
A
#
# COMPACT_ATOMS: atom_id res chain seq x y z
N MET A 1 -36.44 17.68 7.36
CA MET A 1 -35.59 18.42 6.40
C MET A 1 -34.46 19.02 7.22
N ALA A 2 -33.33 18.34 7.29
CA ALA A 2 -32.11 18.86 7.91
C ALA A 2 -31.27 19.44 6.77
N GLU A 3 -30.86 20.69 6.93
CA GLU A 3 -30.03 21.41 5.96
C GLU A 3 -28.74 20.61 5.71
N ALA A 4 -28.59 20.15 4.47
CA ALA A 4 -27.33 19.60 4.00
C ALA A 4 -26.29 20.73 4.08
N SER A 5 -25.33 20.56 4.98
CA SER A 5 -24.18 21.45 5.13
C SER A 5 -23.44 21.57 3.80
N THR A 6 -23.68 22.68 3.11
CA THR A 6 -23.06 23.12 1.84
C THR A 6 -21.62 23.61 2.05
N PHE A 7 -20.80 22.87 2.79
CA PHE A 7 -19.36 22.89 2.56
C PHE A 7 -19.13 21.90 1.42
N LEU A 8 -19.07 22.40 0.18
CA LEU A 8 -18.59 21.61 -0.96
C LEU A 8 -17.25 21.00 -0.55
N SER A 9 -17.22 19.73 -0.17
CA SER A 9 -15.97 19.07 0.20
C SER A 9 -15.14 19.06 -1.07
N SER A 10 -14.06 19.85 -1.11
CA SER A 10 -13.14 19.87 -2.24
C SER A 10 -12.81 18.42 -2.64
N GLU A 11 -12.80 18.13 -3.94
CA GLU A 11 -12.35 16.83 -4.44
C GLU A 11 -11.03 16.45 -3.75
N ARG A 12 -10.97 15.20 -3.27
CA ARG A 12 -9.77 14.64 -2.64
C ARG A 12 -9.12 13.65 -3.58
N TYR A 13 -7.80 13.72 -3.66
CA TYR A 13 -6.98 12.87 -4.51
C TYR A 13 -6.08 11.98 -3.65
N ALA A 14 -6.04 10.69 -3.98
CA ALA A 14 -5.20 9.72 -3.30
C ALA A 14 -4.28 8.99 -4.27
N VAL A 15 -3.09 8.64 -3.79
CA VAL A 15 -2.18 7.68 -4.44
C VAL A 15 -2.06 6.47 -3.52
N VAL A 16 -2.27 5.27 -4.07
CA VAL A 16 -2.05 4.01 -3.35
C VAL A 16 -0.98 3.20 -4.08
N THR A 17 0.11 2.89 -3.40
CA THR A 17 1.23 2.14 -3.97
C THR A 17 1.00 0.63 -3.93
N GLY A 18 1.38 -0.10 -4.99
CA GLY A 18 1.29 -1.57 -5.02
C GLY A 18 -0.14 -2.09 -4.86
N ALA A 19 -1.07 -1.53 -5.62
CA ALA A 19 -2.51 -1.64 -5.43
C ALA A 19 -3.23 -2.48 -6.52
N ASP A 20 -2.50 -3.22 -7.34
CA ASP A 20 -3.09 -4.17 -8.31
C ASP A 20 -3.75 -5.39 -7.66
N ARG A 21 -3.51 -5.61 -6.35
CA ARG A 21 -4.05 -6.75 -5.60
C ARG A 21 -4.06 -6.50 -4.09
N GLY A 22 -4.64 -7.45 -3.35
CA GLY A 22 -4.55 -7.53 -1.90
C GLY A 22 -5.08 -6.29 -1.18
N ILE A 23 -4.39 -5.89 -0.11
CA ILE A 23 -4.82 -4.76 0.75
C ILE A 23 -4.88 -3.45 -0.05
N GLY A 24 -3.90 -3.18 -0.92
CA GLY A 24 -3.88 -1.95 -1.72
C GLY A 24 -5.08 -1.81 -2.66
N PHE A 25 -5.47 -2.91 -3.32
CA PHE A 25 -6.67 -2.95 -4.16
C PHE A 25 -7.94 -2.62 -3.38
N GLU A 26 -8.09 -3.20 -2.18
CA GLU A 26 -9.23 -2.96 -1.32
C GLU A 26 -9.24 -1.53 -0.75
N ILE A 27 -8.07 -0.97 -0.44
CA ILE A 27 -7.94 0.45 -0.05
C ILE A 27 -8.44 1.36 -1.19
N CYS A 28 -8.06 1.08 -2.44
CA CYS A 28 -8.57 1.82 -3.59
C CYS A 28 -10.10 1.76 -3.66
N ARG A 29 -10.69 0.56 -3.53
CA ARG A 29 -12.15 0.37 -3.52
C ARG A 29 -12.84 1.21 -2.45
N GLN A 30 -12.36 1.15 -1.21
CA GLN A 30 -13.01 1.86 -0.10
C GLN A 30 -12.85 3.38 -0.21
N LEU A 31 -11.68 3.87 -0.65
CA LEU A 31 -11.47 5.30 -0.86
C LEU A 31 -12.42 5.85 -1.93
N THR A 32 -12.58 5.13 -3.05
CA THR A 32 -13.46 5.56 -4.14
C THR A 32 -14.94 5.48 -3.75
N SER A 33 -15.37 4.46 -2.99
CA SER A 33 -16.72 4.41 -2.41
C SER A 33 -17.01 5.58 -1.46
N ASN A 34 -15.98 6.25 -0.94
CA ASN A 34 -16.09 7.47 -0.13
C ASN A 34 -15.86 8.76 -0.94
N GLY A 35 -15.95 8.71 -2.28
CA GLY A 35 -15.87 9.86 -3.16
C GLY A 35 -14.45 10.41 -3.38
N VAL A 36 -13.41 9.66 -3.00
CA VAL A 36 -12.01 10.05 -3.25
C VAL A 36 -11.60 9.59 -4.64
N LYS A 37 -10.97 10.47 -5.42
CA LYS A 37 -10.37 10.09 -6.70
C LYS A 37 -8.99 9.47 -6.43
N VAL A 38 -8.80 8.23 -6.87
CA VAL A 38 -7.64 7.40 -6.54
C VAL A 38 -6.81 7.10 -7.78
N VAL A 39 -5.50 7.29 -7.64
CA VAL A 39 -4.48 6.74 -8.53
C VAL A 39 -4.06 5.38 -7.99
N LEU A 40 -4.54 4.33 -8.65
CA LEU A 40 -4.14 2.95 -8.39
C LEU A 40 -2.83 2.68 -9.13
N THR A 41 -1.81 2.21 -8.41
CA THR A 41 -0.50 1.99 -9.03
C THR A 41 0.00 0.57 -8.89
N ALA A 42 0.79 0.12 -9.87
CA ALA A 42 1.46 -1.18 -9.85
C ALA A 42 2.75 -1.13 -10.66
N ILE A 43 3.68 -2.06 -10.39
CA ILE A 43 4.95 -2.17 -11.13
C ILE A 43 4.70 -2.44 -12.61
N ASP A 44 3.72 -3.29 -12.91
CA ASP A 44 3.32 -3.61 -14.28
C ASP A 44 2.11 -2.76 -14.67
N GLU A 45 2.24 -2.04 -15.78
CA GLU A 45 1.20 -1.12 -16.25
C GLU A 45 -0.11 -1.86 -16.61
N LYS A 46 -0.01 -3.04 -17.23
CA LYS A 46 -1.21 -3.81 -17.61
C LYS A 46 -1.98 -4.26 -16.38
N ARG A 47 -1.29 -4.74 -15.35
CA ARG A 47 -1.93 -5.12 -14.08
C ARG A 47 -2.57 -3.92 -13.37
N ALA A 48 -2.00 -2.72 -13.48
CA ALA A 48 -2.64 -1.51 -12.94
C ALA A 48 -3.94 -1.18 -13.70
N VAL A 49 -3.94 -1.29 -15.04
CA VAL A 49 -5.12 -1.08 -15.88
C VAL A 49 -6.20 -2.12 -15.58
N GLU A 50 -5.86 -3.40 -15.59
CA GLU A 50 -6.76 -4.52 -15.29
C GLU A 50 -7.39 -4.37 -13.89
N ALA A 51 -6.61 -3.98 -12.88
CA ALA A 51 -7.13 -3.74 -11.53
C ALA A 51 -8.16 -2.59 -11.49
N VAL A 52 -7.91 -1.51 -12.23
CA VAL A 52 -8.87 -0.41 -12.36
C VAL A 52 -10.14 -0.87 -13.08
N GLU A 53 -10.03 -1.64 -14.17
CA GLU A 53 -11.17 -2.18 -14.91
C GLU A 53 -12.02 -3.09 -14.02
N ASN A 54 -11.40 -4.01 -13.27
CA ASN A 54 -12.09 -4.89 -12.33
C ASN A 54 -12.90 -4.12 -11.28
N LEU A 55 -12.36 -3.01 -10.75
CA LEU A 55 -13.10 -2.16 -9.80
C LEU A 55 -14.26 -1.42 -10.45
N LYS A 56 -14.10 -0.99 -11.70
CA LYS A 56 -15.15 -0.31 -12.47
C LYS A 56 -16.29 -1.24 -12.84
N GLU A 57 -15.98 -2.49 -13.18
CA GLU A 57 -16.99 -3.51 -13.46
C GLU A 57 -17.79 -3.88 -12.21
N ALA A 58 -17.12 -3.93 -11.05
CA ALA A 58 -17.78 -4.20 -9.78
C ALA A 58 -18.74 -3.07 -9.34
N ASP A 59 -18.41 -1.81 -9.66
CA ASP A 59 -19.27 -0.65 -9.39
C ASP A 59 -19.03 0.47 -10.42
N SER A 60 -19.92 0.53 -11.41
CA SER A 60 -19.88 1.52 -12.49
C SER A 60 -19.90 2.98 -12.00
N GLY A 61 -20.46 3.25 -10.82
CA GLY A 61 -20.52 4.58 -10.23
C GLY A 61 -19.14 5.15 -9.87
N LEU A 62 -18.14 4.27 -9.70
CA LEU A 62 -16.78 4.63 -9.30
C LEU A 62 -15.87 4.95 -10.50
N SER A 63 -16.37 4.82 -11.73
CA SER A 63 -15.53 4.89 -12.94
C SER A 63 -14.75 6.18 -13.13
N HIS A 64 -15.32 7.31 -12.72
CA HIS A 64 -14.70 8.63 -12.82
C HIS A 64 -13.71 8.93 -11.68
N LEU A 65 -13.67 8.07 -10.65
CA LEU A 65 -12.83 8.21 -9.47
C LEU A 65 -11.57 7.33 -9.53
N LEU A 66 -11.38 6.53 -10.59
CA LEU A 66 -10.25 5.61 -10.71
C LEU A 66 -9.42 5.87 -11.97
N VAL A 67 -8.13 6.10 -11.74
CA VAL A 67 -7.10 6.13 -12.78
C VAL A 67 -5.95 5.21 -12.40
N SER A 68 -5.34 4.56 -13.39
CA SER A 68 -4.16 3.72 -13.21
C SER A 68 -2.89 4.48 -13.55
N HIS A 69 -1.78 4.17 -12.88
CA HIS A 69 -0.45 4.64 -13.29
C HIS A 69 0.62 3.61 -12.94
N GLN A 70 1.60 3.39 -13.82
CA GLN A 70 2.73 2.51 -13.52
C GLN A 70 3.58 3.11 -12.38
N LEU A 71 4.01 2.29 -11.43
CA LEU A 71 4.91 2.70 -10.36
C LEU A 71 5.78 1.55 -9.88
N ASP A 72 7.09 1.74 -9.96
CA ASP A 72 8.08 1.00 -9.17
C ASP A 72 8.68 1.96 -8.13
N VAL A 73 8.38 1.70 -6.85
CA VAL A 73 8.88 2.53 -5.72
C VAL A 73 10.39 2.39 -5.50
N THR A 74 11.05 1.45 -6.17
CA THR A 74 12.50 1.30 -6.14
C THR A 74 13.20 2.13 -7.22
N ASP A 75 12.47 2.62 -8.24
CA ASP A 75 12.97 3.43 -9.34
C ASP A 75 12.60 4.92 -9.18
N PHE A 76 13.62 5.78 -9.17
CA PHE A 76 13.44 7.23 -9.06
C PHE A 76 12.69 7.83 -10.24
N ALA A 77 12.93 7.33 -11.46
CA ALA A 77 12.29 7.88 -12.66
C ALA A 77 10.79 7.55 -12.65
N SER A 78 10.42 6.33 -12.25
CA SER A 78 9.02 5.92 -12.07
C SER A 78 8.29 6.79 -11.03
N ILE A 79 8.89 7.03 -9.84
CA ILE A 79 8.30 7.91 -8.82
C ILE A 79 8.10 9.34 -9.35
N HIS A 80 9.11 9.88 -10.05
CA HIS A 80 9.02 11.23 -10.61
C HIS A 80 7.93 11.33 -11.68
N SER A 81 7.84 10.35 -12.58
CA SER A 81 6.79 10.26 -13.60
C SER A 81 5.39 10.31 -12.97
N LEU A 82 5.17 9.55 -11.89
CA LEU A 82 3.91 9.58 -11.15
C LEU A 82 3.64 10.97 -10.54
N ALA A 83 4.63 11.62 -9.95
CA ALA A 83 4.46 12.95 -9.36
C ALA A 83 4.09 14.00 -10.42
N GLU A 84 4.72 13.94 -11.60
CA GLU A 84 4.37 14.78 -12.75
C GLU A 84 2.93 14.52 -13.21
N PHE A 85 2.53 13.25 -13.32
CA PHE A 85 1.17 12.87 -13.66
C PHE A 85 0.13 13.43 -12.66
N VAL A 86 0.35 13.23 -11.35
CA VAL A 86 -0.54 13.75 -10.29
C VAL A 86 -0.62 15.27 -10.34
N ARG A 87 0.52 15.94 -10.55
CA ARG A 87 0.56 17.41 -10.69
C ARG A 87 -0.23 17.88 -11.89
N ALA A 88 -0.04 17.27 -13.05
CA ALA A 88 -0.70 17.66 -14.29
C ALA A 88 -2.21 17.40 -14.24
N GLN A 89 -2.65 16.29 -13.63
CA GLN A 89 -4.05 15.91 -13.57
C GLN A 89 -4.84 16.61 -12.47
N PHE A 90 -4.24 16.81 -11.29
CA PHE A 90 -4.96 17.22 -10.08
C PHE A 90 -4.41 18.48 -9.42
N GLY A 91 -3.16 18.87 -9.71
CA GLY A 91 -2.50 20.04 -9.12
C GLY A 91 -2.14 19.93 -7.63
N LYS A 92 -2.68 18.92 -6.92
CA LYS A 92 -2.42 18.63 -5.51
C LYS A 92 -2.53 17.13 -5.21
N LEU A 93 -2.16 16.73 -4.00
CA LEU A 93 -2.42 15.40 -3.46
C LEU A 93 -2.94 15.52 -2.02
N ASP A 94 -3.96 14.76 -1.65
CA ASP A 94 -4.51 14.78 -0.28
C ASP A 94 -4.07 13.57 0.54
N ILE A 95 -3.93 12.39 -0.10
CA ILE A 95 -3.64 11.14 0.60
C ILE A 95 -2.55 10.37 -0.15
N LEU A 96 -1.46 10.04 0.54
CA LEU A 96 -0.49 9.04 0.10
C LEU A 96 -0.62 7.78 0.97
N VAL A 97 -0.89 6.64 0.36
CA VAL A 97 -0.84 5.34 1.02
C VAL A 97 0.37 4.57 0.49
N ASN A 98 1.42 4.49 1.31
CA ASN A 98 2.57 3.64 1.07
C ASN A 98 2.21 2.20 1.46
N ASN A 99 1.68 1.44 0.51
CA ASN A 99 1.27 0.05 0.67
C ASN A 99 2.20 -0.95 -0.05
N ALA A 100 2.90 -0.54 -1.11
CA ALA A 100 3.86 -1.39 -1.80
C ALA A 100 4.90 -1.96 -0.82
N GLY A 101 5.03 -3.29 -0.82
CA GLY A 101 5.96 -3.99 0.06
C GLY A 101 6.21 -5.43 -0.39
N VAL A 102 7.37 -5.96 -0.01
CA VAL A 102 7.79 -7.34 -0.25
C VAL A 102 8.27 -7.99 1.05
N GLY A 103 8.11 -9.31 1.17
CA GLY A 103 8.48 -10.03 2.40
C GLY A 103 9.99 -10.24 2.56
N GLY A 104 10.78 -10.19 1.47
CA GLY A 104 12.22 -10.45 1.51
C GLY A 104 12.60 -11.89 1.87
N ILE A 105 11.68 -12.83 1.71
CA ILE A 105 11.83 -14.26 1.99
C ILE A 105 11.04 -15.08 0.94
N ILE A 106 11.44 -16.33 0.71
CA ILE A 106 10.58 -17.36 0.12
C ILE A 106 10.05 -18.22 1.26
N LEU A 107 8.73 -18.31 1.39
CA LEU A 107 8.09 -19.20 2.35
C LEU A 107 8.05 -20.63 1.80
N HIS A 108 8.43 -21.59 2.64
CA HIS A 108 8.24 -23.01 2.37
C HIS A 108 6.80 -23.36 2.72
N HIS A 109 5.94 -23.41 1.70
CA HIS A 109 4.47 -23.49 1.85
C HIS A 109 4.02 -24.55 2.87
N ASP A 110 4.41 -25.81 2.68
CA ASP A 110 3.90 -26.92 3.50
C ASP A 110 4.39 -26.82 4.96
N ALA A 111 5.64 -26.42 5.16
CA ALA A 111 6.20 -26.20 6.49
C ALA A 111 5.49 -25.04 7.20
N PHE A 112 5.22 -23.95 6.47
CA PHE A 112 4.54 -22.79 7.00
C PHE A 112 3.07 -23.08 7.35
N VAL A 113 2.34 -23.77 6.47
CA VAL A 113 0.95 -24.17 6.73
C VAL A 113 0.87 -25.06 7.96
N LYS A 114 1.74 -26.07 8.05
CA LYS A 114 1.80 -26.93 9.23
C LYS A 114 2.07 -26.11 10.51
N ALA A 115 3.06 -25.23 10.49
CA ALA A 115 3.35 -24.37 11.63
C ALA A 115 2.19 -23.42 11.98
N PHE A 116 1.45 -22.95 10.98
CA PHE A 116 0.28 -22.10 11.17
C PHE A 116 -0.85 -22.88 11.87
N GLU A 117 -1.13 -24.09 11.40
CA GLU A 117 -2.12 -24.99 12.00
C GLU A 117 -1.74 -25.35 13.44
N ASP A 118 -0.48 -25.74 13.67
CA ASP A 118 0.05 -26.11 14.99
C ASP A 118 -0.05 -24.93 16.00
N CYS A 119 0.09 -23.69 15.52
CA CYS A 119 -0.03 -22.48 16.34
C CYS A 119 -1.46 -21.91 16.43
N GLY A 120 -2.43 -22.45 15.68
CA GLY A 120 -3.77 -21.88 15.55
C GLY A 120 -3.78 -20.46 14.94
N GLY A 121 -2.77 -20.12 14.13
CA GLY A 121 -2.56 -18.77 13.63
C GLY A 121 -1.13 -18.55 13.12
N TYR A 122 -0.74 -17.29 12.91
CA TYR A 122 0.61 -16.97 12.42
C TYR A 122 1.69 -17.59 13.33
N PRO A 123 2.71 -18.28 12.79
CA PRO A 123 3.74 -18.93 13.61
C PRO A 123 4.40 -17.95 14.59
N HIS A 124 4.37 -18.28 15.88
CA HIS A 124 4.92 -17.47 16.96
C HIS A 124 5.53 -18.36 18.06
N GLY A 125 6.42 -17.78 18.88
CA GLY A 125 7.05 -18.44 20.03
C GLY A 125 8.42 -19.07 19.74
N GLU A 126 9.06 -19.54 20.82
CA GLU A 126 10.46 -20.03 20.82
C GLU A 126 10.67 -21.32 20.01
N HIS A 127 9.60 -22.06 19.70
CA HIS A 127 9.66 -23.32 18.96
C HIS A 127 9.59 -23.16 17.43
N VAL A 128 9.35 -21.94 16.94
CA VAL A 128 9.27 -21.68 15.49
C VAL A 128 10.68 -21.60 14.90
N ASN A 129 11.04 -22.59 14.08
CA ASN A 129 12.29 -22.58 13.35
C ASN A 129 12.13 -21.87 11.98
N TRP A 130 12.42 -20.57 11.92
CA TRP A 130 12.30 -19.79 10.70
C TRP A 130 13.19 -20.27 9.54
N ASN A 131 14.30 -20.96 9.82
CA ASN A 131 15.15 -21.53 8.77
C ASN A 131 14.49 -22.73 8.07
N GLU A 132 13.54 -23.40 8.73
CA GLU A 132 12.73 -24.46 8.11
C GLU A 132 11.52 -23.87 7.38
N LEU A 133 10.96 -22.76 7.87
CA LEU A 133 9.77 -22.14 7.30
C LEU A 133 10.05 -21.23 6.11
N ALA A 134 11.27 -20.69 5.99
CA ALA A 134 11.59 -19.71 4.98
C ALA A 134 13.06 -19.74 4.58
N THR A 135 13.32 -19.37 3.32
CA THR A 135 14.66 -19.07 2.81
C THR A 135 14.81 -17.56 2.62
N GLN A 136 15.95 -17.02 3.03
CA GLN A 136 16.37 -15.65 2.75
C GLN A 136 17.80 -15.62 2.23
N ASN A 137 18.05 -14.79 1.23
CA ASN A 137 19.41 -14.42 0.80
C ASN A 137 19.61 -12.90 0.86
N PHE A 138 20.85 -12.46 0.64
CA PHE A 138 21.22 -11.05 0.70
C PHE A 138 20.39 -10.18 -0.26
N ASN A 139 20.21 -10.62 -1.51
CA ASN A 139 19.48 -9.84 -2.52
C ASN A 139 18.02 -9.61 -2.12
N MET A 140 17.37 -10.63 -1.53
CA MET A 140 15.99 -10.53 -1.05
C MET A 140 15.86 -9.58 0.15
N ALA A 141 16.83 -9.62 1.06
CA ALA A 141 16.89 -8.70 2.19
C ALA A 141 17.13 -7.26 1.70
N GLU A 142 18.03 -7.08 0.74
CA GLU A 142 18.31 -5.79 0.13
C GLU A 142 17.08 -5.22 -0.60
N GLU A 143 16.40 -6.03 -1.41
CA GLU A 143 15.15 -5.67 -2.08
C GLU A 143 14.05 -5.28 -1.09
N CYS A 144 13.90 -6.03 0.01
CA CYS A 144 12.95 -5.74 1.08
C CYS A 144 13.20 -4.35 1.69
N VAL A 145 14.44 -4.03 2.03
CA VAL A 145 14.79 -2.71 2.58
C VAL A 145 14.61 -1.60 1.53
N LYS A 146 15.01 -1.85 0.28
CA LYS A 146 14.85 -0.91 -0.85
C LYS A 146 13.38 -0.57 -1.07
N THR A 147 12.49 -1.55 -1.07
CA THR A 147 11.05 -1.37 -1.32
C THR A 147 10.34 -0.82 -0.08
N ASN A 148 10.41 -1.53 1.04
CA ASN A 148 9.53 -1.29 2.19
C ASN A 148 9.90 -0.02 2.97
N TYR A 149 11.19 0.32 3.01
CA TYR A 149 11.67 1.51 3.72
C TYR A 149 12.02 2.65 2.76
N TYR A 150 13.02 2.44 1.89
CA TYR A 150 13.48 3.52 1.02
C TYR A 150 12.46 3.91 -0.04
N GLY A 151 11.68 2.96 -0.56
CA GLY A 151 10.59 3.25 -1.51
C GLY A 151 9.53 4.15 -0.87
N ALA A 152 8.99 3.75 0.28
CA ALA A 152 8.02 4.56 1.03
C ALA A 152 8.55 5.96 1.38
N LYS A 153 9.83 6.04 1.80
CA LYS A 153 10.50 7.31 2.09
C LYS A 153 10.56 8.21 0.85
N ARG A 154 11.02 7.71 -0.29
CA ARG A 154 11.16 8.49 -1.53
C ARG A 154 9.81 8.93 -2.09
N MET A 155 8.78 8.09 -1.96
CA MET A 155 7.41 8.44 -2.32
C MET A 155 6.95 9.65 -1.51
N ALA A 156 7.15 9.63 -0.20
CA ALA A 156 6.83 10.76 0.67
C ALA A 156 7.64 12.01 0.27
N GLU A 157 8.96 11.90 0.16
CA GLU A 157 9.84 13.02 -0.19
C GLU A 157 9.45 13.67 -1.52
N THR A 158 9.18 12.86 -2.56
CA THR A 158 8.84 13.37 -3.89
C THR A 158 7.45 14.01 -3.94
N LEU A 159 6.49 13.49 -3.19
CA LEU A 159 5.10 13.97 -3.22
C LEU A 159 4.79 15.04 -2.18
N ILE A 160 5.69 15.34 -1.23
CA ILE A 160 5.53 16.41 -0.24
C ILE A 160 5.07 17.74 -0.85
N PRO A 161 5.65 18.25 -1.97
CA PRO A 161 5.19 19.51 -2.55
C PRO A 161 3.72 19.49 -2.99
N LEU A 162 3.22 18.35 -3.48
CA LEU A 162 1.81 18.18 -3.86
C LEU A 162 0.91 18.02 -2.63
N LEU A 163 1.40 17.33 -1.60
CA LEU A 163 0.70 17.18 -0.31
C LEU A 163 0.57 18.51 0.42
N GLN A 164 1.58 19.37 0.38
CA GLN A 164 1.56 20.69 1.02
C GLN A 164 0.50 21.64 0.41
N SER A 165 0.05 21.37 -0.81
CA SER A 165 -1.05 22.10 -1.45
C SER A 165 -2.45 21.63 -1.00
N SER A 166 -2.55 20.59 -0.16
CA SER A 166 -3.80 20.13 0.43
C SER A 166 -3.99 20.74 1.83
N ASP A 167 -5.21 21.22 2.11
CA ASP A 167 -5.60 21.72 3.43
C ASP A 167 -5.67 20.63 4.51
N SER A 168 -5.60 19.35 4.12
CA SER A 168 -5.71 18.21 5.04
C SER A 168 -4.94 16.99 4.53
N ALA A 169 -3.67 17.19 4.15
CA ALA A 169 -2.81 16.11 3.70
C ALA A 169 -2.66 14.96 4.71
N ARG A 170 -2.57 13.72 4.22
CA ARG A 170 -2.32 12.51 5.01
C ARG A 170 -1.31 11.62 4.31
N ILE A 171 -0.38 11.06 5.10
CA ILE A 171 0.49 9.97 4.67
C ILE A 171 0.19 8.77 5.58
N VAL A 172 -0.10 7.63 4.97
CA VAL A 172 -0.35 6.36 5.65
C VAL A 172 0.69 5.35 5.19
N ASN A 173 1.49 4.86 6.12
CA ASN A 173 2.45 3.79 5.85
C ASN A 173 1.88 2.47 6.36
N VAL A 174 1.65 1.50 5.47
CA VAL A 174 1.23 0.15 5.85
C VAL A 174 2.45 -0.58 6.41
N SER A 175 2.38 -0.93 7.69
CA SER A 175 3.46 -1.61 8.42
C SER A 175 3.02 -2.99 8.91
N THR A 176 3.84 -3.63 9.75
CA THR A 176 3.61 -4.97 10.30
C THR A 176 3.89 -5.02 11.79
N LEU A 177 3.21 -5.92 12.51
CA LEU A 177 3.51 -6.22 13.91
C LEU A 177 4.95 -6.68 14.13
N ASN A 178 5.62 -7.20 13.08
CA ASN A 178 7.03 -7.58 13.16
C ASN A 178 7.98 -6.38 13.27
N GLY A 179 7.49 -5.13 13.16
CA GLY A 179 8.28 -3.92 13.32
C GLY A 179 8.47 -3.45 14.77
N VAL A 180 7.95 -4.18 15.76
CA VAL A 180 8.09 -3.81 17.18
C VAL A 180 9.53 -3.94 17.66
N LEU A 181 9.98 -2.99 18.50
CA LEU A 181 11.32 -3.00 19.08
C LEU A 181 11.50 -4.06 20.19
N LYS A 182 10.39 -4.45 20.83
CA LYS A 182 10.36 -5.49 21.86
C LYS A 182 9.41 -6.58 21.40
N VAL A 183 9.92 -7.81 21.34
CA VAL A 183 9.07 -9.00 21.25
C VAL A 183 8.44 -9.16 22.62
N ASN A 184 7.19 -8.74 22.78
CA ASN A 184 6.44 -9.05 23.98
C ASN A 184 6.20 -10.57 23.98
N ASN A 185 6.97 -11.30 24.77
CA ASN A 185 6.63 -12.67 25.09
C ASN A 185 5.23 -12.63 25.72
N GLN A 186 4.27 -13.39 25.19
CA GLN A 186 2.89 -13.49 25.66
C GLN A 186 2.73 -13.88 27.16
N LYS A 187 3.81 -13.98 27.93
CA LYS A 187 3.81 -14.25 29.37
C LYS A 187 3.27 -13.08 30.22
N ASP A 188 3.13 -11.87 29.66
CA ASP A 188 2.70 -10.70 30.43
C ASP A 188 1.19 -10.38 30.31
N MET A 189 0.36 -11.29 29.77
CA MET A 189 -1.10 -11.11 29.65
C MET A 189 -1.93 -12.07 30.54
N ASN A 190 -1.46 -12.38 31.74
CA ASN A 190 -2.27 -13.03 32.79
C ASN A 190 -2.31 -12.19 34.07
#